data_AF-A0A940QVJ1-F1
#
_entry.id   AF-A0A940QVJ1-F1
#
_cell.length_a   1.000
_cell.length_b   1.000
_cell.length_c   1.000
_cell.angle_alpha   90.00
_cell.angle_beta   90.00
_cell.angle_gamma   90.00
#
_symmetry.space_group_name_H-M   'P 1'
#
loop_
_entity.id
_entity.type
_entity.pdbx_description
1 polymer ?
#
loop_
_entity_poly.entity_id
_entity_poly.type
_entity_poly.pdbx_seq_one_letter_code
_entity_poly.pdbx_strand_id
1 'polypeptide(L)'
;MTVPRSKSCRSLLAVLLVQVLSPLGLAWGGTLTWSVTITPAGGGQIDWSTSSPVANGTLDKSGTLTFDQGAFVDLTFRANNGFQLLSVFKNQDNWTFYLDGNAHFQFGPVGNTHKIVATYSVIVPTGSFEFPFPLGNPSLTAIAFLTGNYTGLIPGPFFPRHYDLDVAMDEAGKLVVLGNVDGVVPEPGADPVGSTGSVKTVNGEPTMQLKMDFVGTLDGVPATAKASGQSQVEVTDVGGGTLGLAVTTTYKAKLGGVPFSEKNVPAEASFDPAAVGNVAKDWTFHLVIGEKTDPKGKLYITAQANLVLPDGDTIVFPERKAKYSVKKGYSLSFKGGTNVTMMPPAVAKKVKIQIKLMTLMLDGMTWRPTGGTIDYQFLGQKGTANLVDFLVP
;
A
#
# COMPACT_ATOMS: atom_id res chain seq x y z
N MET A 1 92.81 -59.84 53.56
CA MET A 1 92.66 -60.27 52.15
C MET A 1 91.21 -60.70 51.93
N THR A 2 90.54 -60.03 50.99
CA THR A 2 89.39 -60.46 50.16
C THR A 2 88.21 -61.27 50.75
N VAL A 3 87.10 -60.56 51.05
CA VAL A 3 85.70 -60.61 50.47
C VAL A 3 85.32 -61.91 49.70
N PRO A 4 84.06 -62.46 49.68
CA PRO A 4 82.81 -61.70 49.50
C PRO A 4 81.45 -62.25 50.06
N ARG A 5 80.51 -61.34 50.41
CA ARG A 5 79.21 -60.97 49.74
C ARG A 5 78.04 -61.95 49.96
N SER A 6 76.77 -61.57 50.11
CA SER A 6 76.06 -60.27 50.14
C SER A 6 74.59 -60.47 50.61
N LYS A 7 74.05 -59.47 51.33
CA LYS A 7 72.74 -58.76 51.18
C LYS A 7 71.55 -59.56 50.59
N SER A 8 70.31 -59.53 51.07
CA SER A 8 69.42 -58.43 51.55
C SER A 8 67.99 -59.03 51.55
N CYS A 9 66.91 -58.57 52.19
CA CYS A 9 66.59 -57.63 53.27
C CYS A 9 65.03 -57.58 53.24
N ARG A 10 64.36 -57.75 54.40
CA ARG A 10 63.08 -57.14 54.85
C ARG A 10 61.81 -57.30 53.98
N SER A 11 60.59 -57.32 54.48
CA SER A 11 60.02 -57.40 55.83
C SER A 11 58.48 -57.41 55.72
N LEU A 12 57.86 -58.09 56.68
CA LEU A 12 56.55 -57.84 57.29
C LEU A 12 55.24 -58.07 56.48
N LEU A 13 54.65 -59.21 56.86
CA LEU A 13 53.24 -59.56 56.93
C LEU A 13 52.46 -58.64 57.91
N ALA A 14 51.23 -58.23 57.57
CA ALA A 14 50.06 -58.22 58.48
C ALA A 14 48.75 -57.83 57.74
N VAL A 15 47.87 -58.83 57.58
CA VAL A 15 46.41 -58.88 57.87
C VAL A 15 45.57 -57.59 57.69
N LEU A 16 44.48 -57.62 56.89
CA LEU A 16 43.07 -57.49 57.35
C LEU A 16 42.03 -57.39 56.20
N LEU A 17 40.89 -58.05 56.42
CA LEU A 17 39.49 -57.73 56.03
C LEU A 17 39.03 -57.71 54.55
N VAL A 18 38.16 -58.67 54.27
CA VAL A 18 37.09 -58.63 53.27
C VAL A 18 36.04 -57.59 53.69
N GLN A 19 35.80 -56.56 52.86
CA GLN A 19 34.53 -55.84 52.81
C GLN A 19 34.14 -55.50 51.36
N VAL A 20 33.03 -56.12 50.95
CA VAL A 20 31.94 -55.56 50.15
C VAL A 20 32.34 -54.83 48.85
N LEU A 21 32.36 -55.60 47.76
CA LEU A 21 31.98 -55.12 46.43
C LEU A 21 30.51 -54.67 46.46
N SER A 22 30.27 -53.42 46.83
CA SER A 22 29.13 -52.68 46.30
C SER A 22 29.63 -51.97 45.05
N PRO A 23 29.10 -52.25 43.84
CA PRO A 23 29.30 -51.32 42.75
C PRO A 23 28.67 -50.01 43.23
N LEU A 24 29.51 -48.99 43.40
CA LEU A 24 29.05 -47.60 43.33
C LEU A 24 28.47 -47.44 41.93
N GLY A 25 27.21 -47.82 41.77
CA GLY A 25 26.35 -47.28 40.73
C GLY A 25 26.28 -45.79 41.01
N LEU A 26 27.20 -45.03 40.43
CA LEU A 26 27.05 -43.61 40.23
C LEU A 26 25.69 -43.45 39.57
N ALA A 27 24.70 -42.96 40.31
CA ALA A 27 23.43 -42.57 39.76
C ALA A 27 23.68 -41.36 38.84
N TRP A 28 24.00 -41.64 37.57
CA TRP A 28 23.93 -40.68 36.46
C TRP A 28 22.46 -40.40 36.11
N GLY A 29 21.66 -40.05 37.12
CA GLY A 29 20.20 -39.90 37.04
C GLY A 29 19.74 -38.49 37.40
N GLY A 30 20.56 -37.48 37.17
CA GLY A 30 20.18 -36.09 37.38
C GLY A 30 19.27 -35.61 36.25
N THR A 31 18.09 -35.12 36.57
CA THR A 31 17.24 -34.41 35.61
C THR A 31 17.67 -32.94 35.53
N LEU A 32 17.94 -32.44 34.33
CA LEU A 32 18.32 -31.05 34.05
C LEU A 32 17.15 -30.33 33.38
N THR A 33 16.98 -29.04 33.70
CA THR A 33 15.91 -28.21 33.12
C THR A 33 16.52 -27.00 32.45
N TRP A 34 16.27 -26.79 31.16
CA TRP A 34 16.62 -25.55 30.46
C TRP A 34 15.46 -24.57 30.43
N SER A 35 15.81 -23.30 30.56
CA SER A 35 14.90 -22.19 30.26
C SER A 35 15.06 -21.78 28.80
N VAL A 36 13.97 -21.80 28.04
CA VAL A 36 13.93 -21.36 26.64
C VAL A 36 13.08 -20.11 26.54
N THR A 37 13.68 -19.03 26.04
CA THR A 37 13.00 -17.75 25.81
C THR A 37 12.88 -17.50 24.31
N ILE A 38 11.66 -17.28 23.83
CA ILE A 38 11.35 -16.85 22.46
C ILE A 38 10.92 -15.39 22.52
N THR A 39 11.65 -14.49 21.85
CA THR A 39 11.34 -13.05 21.86
C THR A 39 11.32 -12.48 20.43
N PRO A 40 10.28 -11.72 20.04
CA PRO A 40 9.02 -11.55 20.76
C PRO A 40 8.21 -12.86 20.80
N ALA A 41 7.24 -12.94 21.71
CA ALA A 41 6.29 -14.05 21.72
C ALA A 41 5.54 -14.12 20.37
N GLY A 42 5.46 -15.32 19.79
CA GLY A 42 4.90 -15.52 18.45
C GLY A 42 5.83 -15.16 17.28
N GLY A 43 7.08 -14.75 17.53
CA GLY A 43 8.06 -14.49 16.47
C GLY A 43 8.60 -15.76 15.79
N GLY A 44 8.54 -16.90 16.47
CA GLY A 44 8.97 -18.19 15.93
C GLY A 44 8.59 -19.35 16.84
N GLN A 45 9.02 -20.53 16.43
CA GLN A 45 8.85 -21.81 17.11
C GLN A 45 10.20 -22.52 17.23
N ILE A 46 10.35 -23.38 18.24
CA ILE A 46 11.55 -24.20 18.41
C ILE A 46 11.12 -25.65 18.48
N ASP A 47 11.44 -26.42 17.45
CA ASP A 47 11.33 -27.87 17.49
C ASP A 47 12.49 -28.43 18.28
N TRP A 48 12.24 -29.45 19.10
CA TRP A 48 13.27 -30.09 19.90
C TRP A 48 13.13 -31.60 19.90
N SER A 49 14.25 -32.29 20.01
CA SER A 49 14.31 -33.74 20.28
C SER A 49 15.46 -34.09 21.21
N THR A 50 15.34 -35.21 21.93
CA THR A 50 16.34 -35.70 22.87
C THR A 50 16.74 -37.14 22.58
N SER A 51 17.98 -37.52 22.91
CA SER A 51 18.50 -38.88 22.68
C SER A 51 18.20 -39.86 23.82
N SER A 52 17.98 -39.39 25.05
CA SER A 52 17.72 -40.24 26.22
C SER A 52 17.06 -39.45 27.38
N PRO A 53 15.83 -39.81 27.80
CA PRO A 53 14.89 -40.64 27.04
C PRO A 53 14.62 -39.98 25.69
N VAL A 54 14.26 -40.79 24.69
CA VAL A 54 13.88 -40.24 23.38
C VAL A 54 12.54 -39.52 23.52
N ALA A 55 12.55 -38.22 23.31
CA ALA A 55 11.37 -37.36 23.32
C ALA A 55 11.51 -36.28 22.25
N ASN A 56 10.39 -35.68 21.85
CA ASN A 56 10.37 -34.55 20.94
C ASN A 56 9.15 -33.66 21.19
N GLY A 57 9.17 -32.47 20.62
CA GLY A 57 8.04 -31.56 20.64
C GLY A 57 8.36 -30.21 19.99
N THR A 58 7.42 -29.29 20.09
CA THR A 58 7.56 -27.92 19.58
C THR A 58 7.20 -26.93 20.68
N LEU A 59 8.03 -25.91 20.87
CA LEU A 59 7.73 -24.75 21.69
C LEU A 59 7.25 -23.59 20.80
N ASP A 60 5.98 -23.21 20.95
CA ASP A 60 5.35 -22.07 20.27
C ASP A 60 5.43 -20.76 21.07
N LYS A 61 5.91 -20.86 22.32
CA LYS A 61 6.15 -19.76 23.27
C LYS A 61 7.31 -20.12 24.20
N SER A 62 7.82 -19.13 24.94
CA SER A 62 8.83 -19.35 25.98
C SER A 62 8.38 -20.42 26.98
N GLY A 63 9.30 -21.27 27.39
CA GLY A 63 9.00 -22.42 28.23
C GLY A 63 10.24 -23.06 28.83
N THR A 64 10.06 -24.25 29.38
CA THR A 64 11.14 -25.05 29.95
C THR A 64 11.19 -26.42 29.27
N LEU A 65 12.39 -26.91 29.03
CA LEU A 65 12.64 -28.27 28.53
C LEU A 65 13.39 -29.04 29.60
N THR A 66 13.06 -30.31 29.78
CA THR A 66 13.62 -31.15 30.84
C THR A 66 14.14 -32.45 30.24
N PHE A 67 15.37 -32.84 30.59
CA PHE A 67 16.05 -34.04 30.07
C PHE A 67 17.00 -34.62 31.10
N ASP A 68 17.41 -35.87 30.89
CA ASP A 68 18.41 -36.52 31.71
C ASP A 68 19.81 -35.96 31.44
N GLN A 69 20.63 -35.89 32.49
CA GLN A 69 22.03 -35.54 32.38
C GLN A 69 22.75 -36.50 31.42
N GLY A 70 23.52 -35.94 30.49
CA GLY A 70 24.21 -36.68 29.45
C GLY A 70 23.42 -36.87 28.15
N ALA A 71 22.14 -36.49 28.11
CA ALA A 71 21.36 -36.48 26.87
C ALA A 71 21.97 -35.55 25.82
N PHE A 72 21.76 -35.87 24.54
CA PHE A 72 21.90 -34.93 23.44
C PHE A 72 20.52 -34.34 23.14
N VAL A 73 20.48 -33.04 22.82
CA VAL A 73 19.27 -32.26 22.57
C VAL A 73 19.44 -31.56 21.23
N ASP A 74 18.62 -31.90 20.25
CA ASP A 74 18.56 -31.17 18.97
C ASP A 74 17.55 -30.04 19.10
N LEU A 75 17.89 -28.84 18.65
CA LEU A 75 16.96 -27.72 18.52
C LEU A 75 16.97 -27.20 17.09
N THR A 76 15.78 -26.98 16.52
CA THR A 76 15.58 -26.30 15.23
C THR A 76 14.75 -25.05 15.43
N PHE A 77 15.30 -23.90 15.05
CA PHE A 77 14.69 -22.59 15.25
C PHE A 77 13.93 -22.16 13.98
N ARG A 78 12.60 -22.16 14.02
CA ARG A 78 11.75 -21.76 12.88
C ARG A 78 11.16 -20.38 13.11
N ALA A 79 11.34 -19.46 12.18
CA ALA A 79 10.64 -18.18 12.23
C ALA A 79 9.19 -18.34 11.78
N ASN A 80 8.26 -17.66 12.46
CA ASN A 80 6.88 -17.58 12.00
C ASN A 80 6.78 -16.61 10.82
N ASN A 81 5.67 -16.66 10.07
CA ASN A 81 5.48 -15.79 8.91
C ASN A 81 5.63 -14.30 9.28
N GLY A 82 6.42 -13.55 8.51
CA GLY A 82 6.75 -12.15 8.76
C GLY A 82 7.88 -11.91 9.77
N PHE A 83 8.57 -12.96 10.22
CA PHE A 83 9.73 -12.88 11.09
C PHE A 83 10.93 -13.62 10.48
N GLN A 84 12.12 -13.25 10.96
CA GLN A 84 13.37 -13.96 10.72
C GLN A 84 14.08 -14.20 12.04
N LEU A 85 14.82 -15.30 12.14
CA LEU A 85 15.69 -15.55 13.27
C LEU A 85 16.84 -14.53 13.24
N LEU A 86 16.95 -13.71 14.29
CA LEU A 86 18.00 -12.71 14.41
C LEU A 86 19.20 -13.26 15.17
N SER A 87 18.95 -13.94 16.29
CA SER A 87 20.01 -14.54 17.09
C SER A 87 19.55 -15.66 17.99
N VAL A 88 20.49 -16.53 18.36
CA VAL A 88 20.34 -17.54 19.40
C VAL A 88 21.48 -17.37 20.40
N PHE A 89 21.14 -17.25 21.67
CA PHE A 89 22.11 -17.19 22.77
C PHE A 89 21.97 -18.42 23.68
N LYS A 90 23.11 -18.98 24.10
CA LYS A 90 23.19 -20.02 25.14
C LYS A 90 23.97 -19.45 26.31
N ASN A 91 23.36 -19.35 27.49
CA ASN A 91 24.01 -18.83 28.70
C ASN A 91 24.71 -17.46 28.50
N GLN A 92 24.17 -16.60 27.64
CA GLN A 92 24.72 -15.29 27.21
C GLN A 92 25.80 -15.33 26.10
N ASP A 93 26.25 -16.51 25.67
CA ASP A 93 27.11 -16.63 24.51
C ASP A 93 26.27 -16.60 23.23
N ASN A 94 26.68 -15.82 22.23
CA ASN A 94 26.01 -15.78 20.93
C ASN A 94 26.34 -17.05 20.12
N TRP A 95 25.35 -17.90 19.94
CA TRP A 95 25.46 -19.19 19.25
C TRP A 95 24.89 -19.17 17.83
N THR A 96 24.41 -18.03 17.35
CA THR A 96 23.77 -17.88 16.03
C THR A 96 24.62 -18.42 14.89
N PHE A 97 25.94 -18.23 14.94
CA PHE A 97 26.86 -18.65 13.88
C PHE A 97 27.21 -20.14 13.88
N TYR A 98 26.83 -20.88 14.93
CA TYR A 98 27.04 -22.32 15.00
C TYR A 98 25.86 -23.11 14.41
N LEU A 99 24.74 -22.44 14.12
CA LEU A 99 23.58 -23.08 13.51
C LEU A 99 23.91 -23.49 12.07
N ASP A 100 23.37 -24.63 11.65
CA ASP A 100 23.45 -25.06 10.26
C ASP A 100 22.49 -24.27 9.34
N GLY A 101 22.47 -24.62 8.05
CA GLY A 101 21.62 -23.96 7.05
C GLY A 101 20.11 -24.08 7.30
N ASN A 102 19.68 -24.97 8.19
CA ASN A 102 18.29 -25.14 8.61
C ASN A 102 18.00 -24.47 9.96
N ALA A 103 18.91 -23.58 10.42
CA ALA A 103 18.86 -22.99 11.75
C ALA A 103 18.72 -24.06 12.85
N HIS A 104 19.49 -25.14 12.72
CA HIS A 104 19.48 -26.27 13.63
C HIS A 104 20.84 -26.45 14.33
N PHE A 105 20.81 -26.98 15.55
CA PHE A 105 22.00 -27.39 16.29
C PHE A 105 21.72 -28.53 17.27
N GLN A 106 22.66 -29.48 17.34
CA GLN A 106 22.67 -30.53 18.36
C GLN A 106 23.54 -30.15 19.55
N PHE A 107 22.91 -30.00 20.71
CA PHE A 107 23.58 -29.74 21.97
C PHE A 107 23.85 -31.04 22.72
N GLY A 108 25.09 -31.28 23.14
CA GLY A 108 25.36 -32.35 24.11
C GLY A 108 26.79 -32.86 24.11
N PRO A 109 27.12 -33.80 25.03
CA PRO A 109 26.23 -34.28 26.10
C PRO A 109 25.96 -33.19 27.15
N VAL A 110 24.70 -33.06 27.58
CA VAL A 110 24.28 -31.97 28.47
C VAL A 110 24.66 -32.28 29.92
N GLY A 111 25.64 -31.54 30.45
CA GLY A 111 26.10 -31.69 31.85
C GLY A 111 25.52 -30.68 32.83
N ASN A 112 24.92 -29.59 32.36
CA ASN A 112 24.42 -28.49 33.20
C ASN A 112 23.11 -27.92 32.65
N THR A 113 22.38 -27.23 33.52
CA THR A 113 21.25 -26.37 33.11
C THR A 113 21.75 -25.23 32.22
N HIS A 114 21.05 -25.00 31.11
CA HIS A 114 21.30 -23.90 30.20
C HIS A 114 20.07 -22.99 30.04
N LYS A 115 20.32 -21.74 29.67
CA LYS A 115 19.33 -20.77 29.22
C LYS A 115 19.53 -20.53 27.74
N ILE A 116 18.51 -20.85 26.94
CA ILE A 116 18.47 -20.58 25.50
C ILE A 116 17.59 -19.36 25.26
N VAL A 117 18.09 -18.37 24.54
CA VAL A 117 17.32 -17.18 24.14
C VAL A 117 17.36 -17.07 22.62
N ALA A 118 16.23 -17.36 21.98
CA ALA A 118 16.04 -17.13 20.56
C ALA A 118 15.34 -15.78 20.35
N THR A 119 16.02 -14.89 19.63
CA THR A 119 15.51 -13.58 19.26
C THR A 119 15.15 -13.58 17.79
N TYR A 120 13.91 -13.21 17.49
CA TYR A 120 13.39 -13.02 16.15
C TYR A 120 13.22 -11.52 15.88
N SER A 121 13.40 -11.13 14.62
CA SER A 121 13.10 -9.77 14.17
C SER A 121 11.98 -9.79 13.15
N VAL A 122 11.14 -8.76 13.16
CA VAL A 122 10.12 -8.57 12.14
C VAL A 122 10.83 -8.32 10.81
N ILE A 123 10.47 -9.08 9.78
CA ILE A 123 10.85 -8.75 8.41
C ILE A 123 9.93 -7.60 7.98
N VAL A 124 10.53 -6.46 7.65
CA VAL A 124 9.78 -5.26 7.27
C VAL A 124 9.73 -5.17 5.75
N PRO A 125 8.54 -5.28 5.11
CA PRO A 125 8.45 -5.25 3.65
C PRO A 125 8.84 -3.89 3.09
N THR A 126 9.82 -3.87 2.19
CA THR A 126 10.23 -2.67 1.44
C THR A 126 10.12 -2.96 -0.04
N GLY A 127 10.05 -1.92 -0.87
CA GLY A 127 9.93 -2.08 -2.32
C GLY A 127 9.25 -0.93 -3.03
N SER A 128 9.08 -1.10 -4.33
CA SER A 128 8.31 -0.24 -5.23
C SER A 128 7.03 -0.94 -5.61
N PHE A 129 5.91 -0.25 -5.53
CA PHE A 129 4.58 -0.77 -5.82
C PHE A 129 3.88 0.19 -6.76
N GLU A 130 3.39 -0.35 -7.88
CA GLU A 130 2.67 0.41 -8.90
C GLU A 130 1.20 -0.02 -8.90
N PHE A 131 0.31 0.96 -8.88
CA PHE A 131 -1.13 0.76 -8.85
C PHE A 131 -1.76 1.59 -9.99
N PRO A 132 -1.75 1.08 -11.23
CA PRO A 132 -2.48 1.69 -12.33
C PRO A 132 -3.98 1.48 -12.12
N PHE A 133 -4.81 2.44 -12.54
CA PHE A 133 -6.25 2.23 -12.53
C PHE A 133 -6.64 1.14 -13.56
N PRO A 134 -7.33 0.06 -13.15
CA PRO A 134 -7.68 -1.03 -14.06
C PRO A 134 -8.87 -0.63 -14.94
N LEU A 135 -8.60 -0.44 -16.24
CA LEU A 135 -9.61 0.04 -17.20
C LEU A 135 -10.78 -0.94 -17.40
N GLY A 136 -10.62 -2.21 -17.04
CA GLY A 136 -11.62 -3.27 -17.17
C GLY A 136 -12.52 -3.50 -15.94
N ASN A 137 -12.38 -2.73 -14.86
CA ASN A 137 -13.16 -2.96 -13.63
C ASN A 137 -14.26 -1.90 -13.43
N PRO A 138 -15.53 -2.18 -13.83
CA PRO A 138 -16.62 -1.21 -13.72
C PRO A 138 -17.06 -0.93 -12.27
N SER A 139 -16.60 -1.74 -11.30
CA SER A 139 -16.93 -1.54 -9.89
C SER A 139 -16.07 -0.47 -9.22
N LEU A 140 -15.00 -0.01 -9.88
CA LEU A 140 -14.13 1.03 -9.36
C LEU A 140 -14.62 2.41 -9.77
N THR A 141 -14.64 3.34 -8.81
CA THR A 141 -14.95 4.73 -9.09
C THR A 141 -13.84 5.38 -9.92
N ALA A 142 -14.10 5.53 -11.21
CA ALA A 142 -13.22 6.27 -12.10
C ALA A 142 -13.09 7.75 -11.71
N ILE A 143 -11.95 8.34 -12.06
CA ILE A 143 -11.72 9.78 -11.97
C ILE A 143 -11.60 10.31 -13.40
N ALA A 144 -12.46 11.25 -13.77
CA ALA A 144 -12.47 11.84 -15.10
C ALA A 144 -11.73 13.19 -15.13
N PHE A 145 -11.10 13.50 -16.26
CA PHE A 145 -10.55 14.81 -16.56
C PHE A 145 -11.26 15.42 -17.78
N LEU A 146 -11.78 16.64 -17.66
CA LEU A 146 -12.64 17.25 -18.67
C LEU A 146 -12.02 18.49 -19.32
N THR A 147 -10.73 18.76 -19.11
CA THR A 147 -10.08 19.87 -19.82
C THR A 147 -9.95 19.50 -21.29
N GLY A 148 -10.18 20.44 -22.19
CA GLY A 148 -10.08 20.22 -23.62
C GLY A 148 -10.96 21.18 -24.40
N ASN A 149 -10.92 21.04 -25.72
CA ASN A 149 -11.80 21.75 -26.62
C ASN A 149 -12.96 20.85 -27.03
N TYR A 150 -14.16 21.42 -27.08
CA TYR A 150 -15.42 20.75 -27.31
C TYR A 150 -16.17 21.50 -28.40
N THR A 151 -16.49 20.82 -29.50
CA THR A 151 -17.27 21.38 -30.59
C THR A 151 -18.52 20.53 -30.82
N GLY A 152 -19.55 21.11 -31.42
CA GLY A 152 -20.76 20.37 -31.74
C GLY A 152 -21.94 21.27 -32.07
N LEU A 153 -23.14 20.72 -31.94
CA LEU A 153 -24.39 21.38 -32.25
C LEU A 153 -25.30 21.46 -31.03
N ILE A 154 -25.72 22.67 -30.66
CA ILE A 154 -26.81 22.86 -29.71
C ILE A 154 -28.13 22.72 -30.47
N PRO A 155 -29.02 21.79 -30.07
CA PRO A 155 -30.37 21.73 -30.62
C PRO A 155 -31.12 23.02 -30.23
N GLY A 156 -31.63 23.73 -31.23
CA GLY A 156 -32.35 24.99 -31.06
C GLY A 156 -33.76 24.93 -31.62
N PRO A 157 -34.70 25.73 -31.08
CA PRO A 157 -36.11 25.74 -31.51
C PRO A 157 -36.32 26.19 -32.96
N PHE A 158 -35.31 26.81 -33.58
CA PHE A 158 -35.37 27.29 -34.96
C PHE A 158 -34.39 26.53 -35.86
N PHE A 159 -33.11 26.47 -35.47
CA PHE A 159 -32.05 25.75 -36.19
C PHE A 159 -31.01 25.25 -35.18
N PRO A 160 -30.32 24.12 -35.47
CA PRO A 160 -29.11 23.73 -34.75
C PRO A 160 -28.04 24.84 -34.85
N ARG A 161 -27.28 25.07 -33.78
CA ARG A 161 -26.20 26.09 -33.74
C ARG A 161 -24.88 25.43 -33.41
N HIS A 162 -23.82 25.80 -34.12
CA HIS A 162 -22.50 25.31 -33.75
C HIS A 162 -22.02 25.99 -32.47
N TYR A 163 -21.28 25.24 -31.69
CA TYR A 163 -20.49 25.76 -30.58
C TYR A 163 -19.05 25.28 -30.69
N ASP A 164 -18.17 26.06 -30.09
CA ASP A 164 -16.76 25.77 -29.89
C ASP A 164 -16.39 26.27 -28.49
N LEU A 165 -16.10 25.34 -27.58
CA LEU A 165 -15.96 25.59 -26.14
C LEU A 165 -14.66 24.99 -25.63
N ASP A 166 -13.82 25.84 -25.03
CA ASP A 166 -12.69 25.42 -24.22
C ASP A 166 -13.12 25.20 -22.78
N VAL A 167 -12.83 24.01 -22.27
CA VAL A 167 -13.06 23.62 -20.87
C VAL A 167 -11.71 23.51 -20.19
N ALA A 168 -11.60 24.09 -19.00
CA ALA A 168 -10.47 23.92 -18.10
C ALA A 168 -10.95 23.42 -16.73
N MET A 169 -10.25 22.43 -16.18
CA MET A 169 -10.53 21.89 -14.86
C MET A 169 -9.39 22.14 -13.86
N ASP A 170 -9.73 22.58 -12.65
CA ASP A 170 -8.75 22.73 -11.56
C ASP A 170 -8.60 21.45 -10.70
N GLU A 171 -7.62 21.43 -9.79
CA GLU A 171 -7.38 20.32 -8.86
C GLU A 171 -8.59 19.96 -7.95
N ALA A 172 -9.56 20.86 -7.84
CA ALA A 172 -10.79 20.70 -7.08
C ALA A 172 -11.94 20.13 -7.91
N GLY A 173 -11.69 19.85 -9.20
CA GLY A 173 -12.70 19.48 -10.17
C GLY A 173 -13.59 20.64 -10.57
N LYS A 174 -13.24 21.90 -10.29
CA LYS A 174 -14.03 23.04 -10.80
C LYS A 174 -13.77 23.20 -12.28
N LEU A 175 -14.83 23.45 -13.02
CA LEU A 175 -14.80 23.68 -14.45
C LEU A 175 -14.99 25.17 -14.74
N VAL A 176 -14.21 25.65 -15.68
CA VAL A 176 -14.43 26.90 -16.40
C VAL A 176 -14.60 26.53 -17.85
N VAL A 177 -15.69 26.98 -18.46
CA VAL A 177 -16.00 26.74 -19.87
C VAL A 177 -16.12 28.10 -20.54
N LEU A 178 -15.37 28.33 -21.60
CA LEU A 178 -15.37 29.56 -22.37
C LEU A 178 -15.42 29.22 -23.85
N GLY A 179 -16.14 30.00 -24.64
CA GLY A 179 -16.08 29.85 -26.08
C GLY A 179 -17.17 30.60 -26.81
N ASN A 180 -17.47 30.11 -28.01
CA ASN A 180 -18.37 30.74 -28.95
C ASN A 180 -19.55 29.84 -29.27
N VAL A 181 -20.70 30.46 -29.52
CA VAL A 181 -21.90 29.79 -30.03
C VAL A 181 -22.44 30.64 -31.18
N ASP A 182 -22.79 30.01 -32.30
CA ASP A 182 -23.25 30.71 -33.50
C ASP A 182 -24.43 31.65 -33.20
N GLY A 183 -24.26 32.92 -33.58
CA GLY A 183 -25.27 33.97 -33.40
C GLY A 183 -25.36 34.53 -31.99
N VAL A 184 -24.58 34.03 -31.03
CA VAL A 184 -24.54 34.56 -29.65
C VAL A 184 -23.45 35.61 -29.54
N VAL A 185 -23.82 36.83 -29.16
CA VAL A 185 -22.88 37.93 -28.91
C VAL A 185 -23.09 38.45 -27.48
N PRO A 186 -22.10 38.32 -26.58
CA PRO A 186 -22.19 38.86 -25.21
C PRO A 186 -22.31 40.39 -25.21
N GLU A 187 -22.83 40.97 -24.13
CA GLU A 187 -22.75 42.42 -23.94
C GLU A 187 -21.28 42.90 -23.86
N PRO A 188 -20.97 44.12 -24.32
CA PRO A 188 -19.62 44.68 -24.21
C PRO A 188 -19.12 44.66 -22.76
N GLY A 189 -17.97 44.02 -22.53
CA GLY A 189 -17.36 43.88 -21.21
C GLY A 189 -17.84 42.68 -20.39
N ALA A 190 -18.76 41.87 -20.93
CA ALA A 190 -19.04 40.53 -20.42
C ALA A 190 -18.00 39.54 -20.93
N ASP A 191 -17.77 38.46 -20.18
CA ASP A 191 -17.00 37.31 -20.66
C ASP A 191 -17.68 36.71 -21.92
N PRO A 192 -16.92 36.08 -22.85
CA PRO A 192 -17.49 35.23 -23.89
C PRO A 192 -18.40 34.16 -23.26
N VAL A 193 -19.21 33.45 -24.06
CA VAL A 193 -20.19 32.48 -23.54
C VAL A 193 -19.54 31.58 -22.49
N GLY A 194 -19.87 31.86 -21.23
CA GLY A 194 -19.11 31.42 -20.08
C GLY A 194 -19.97 30.55 -19.20
N SER A 195 -19.49 29.34 -18.91
CA SER A 195 -20.13 28.47 -17.93
C SER A 195 -19.13 28.10 -16.85
N THR A 196 -19.64 27.94 -15.63
CA THR A 196 -18.85 27.42 -14.52
C THR A 196 -19.48 26.14 -14.02
N GLY A 197 -18.66 25.24 -13.54
CA GLY A 197 -19.15 23.93 -13.13
C GLY A 197 -18.24 23.21 -12.17
N SER A 198 -18.57 21.94 -11.95
CA SER A 198 -17.67 21.03 -11.27
C SER A 198 -17.92 19.58 -11.66
N VAL A 199 -16.86 18.77 -11.63
CA VAL A 199 -16.93 17.32 -11.62
C VAL A 199 -16.76 16.82 -10.19
N LYS A 200 -17.66 15.93 -9.76
CA LYS A 200 -17.64 15.31 -8.43
C LYS A 200 -18.10 13.87 -8.53
N THR A 201 -17.77 13.06 -7.53
CA THR A 201 -18.34 11.72 -7.40
C THR A 201 -19.73 11.77 -6.77
N VAL A 202 -20.74 11.28 -7.48
CA VAL A 202 -22.11 11.07 -6.99
C VAL A 202 -22.44 9.60 -7.16
N ASN A 203 -22.87 8.93 -6.08
CA ASN A 203 -23.21 7.51 -6.08
C ASN A 203 -22.14 6.57 -6.67
N GLY A 204 -20.85 6.91 -6.49
CA GLY A 204 -19.73 6.09 -6.98
C GLY A 204 -19.31 6.40 -8.42
N GLU A 205 -19.94 7.36 -9.08
CA GLU A 205 -19.69 7.71 -10.48
C GLU A 205 -19.26 9.18 -10.64
N PRO A 206 -18.38 9.48 -11.60
CA PRO A 206 -18.03 10.85 -11.94
C PRO A 206 -19.24 11.56 -12.54
N THR A 207 -19.62 12.70 -11.97
CA THR A 207 -20.77 13.49 -12.38
C THR A 207 -20.35 14.94 -12.60
N MET A 208 -20.62 15.44 -13.80
CA MET A 208 -20.45 16.84 -14.19
C MET A 208 -21.70 17.63 -13.84
N GLN A 209 -21.49 18.85 -13.32
CA GLN A 209 -22.54 19.85 -13.12
C GLN A 209 -22.08 21.16 -13.74
N LEU A 210 -22.89 21.74 -14.62
CA LEU A 210 -22.62 23.00 -15.30
C LEU A 210 -23.69 24.03 -14.98
N LYS A 211 -23.29 25.29 -14.91
CA LYS A 211 -24.15 26.46 -14.81
C LYS A 211 -23.68 27.52 -15.77
N MET A 212 -24.61 28.07 -16.52
CA MET A 212 -24.38 29.14 -17.48
C MET A 212 -25.34 30.28 -17.18
N ASP A 213 -24.82 31.49 -17.18
CA ASP A 213 -25.58 32.72 -17.18
C ASP A 213 -25.13 33.53 -18.39
N PHE A 214 -26.06 33.99 -19.22
CA PHE A 214 -25.79 34.75 -20.43
C PHE A 214 -26.67 36.00 -20.51
N VAL A 215 -26.06 37.10 -20.93
CA VAL A 215 -26.69 38.38 -21.25
C VAL A 215 -26.01 38.93 -22.51
N GLY A 216 -26.80 39.28 -23.52
CA GLY A 216 -26.28 39.75 -24.80
C GLY A 216 -27.33 39.78 -25.89
N THR A 217 -26.93 39.44 -27.10
CA THR A 217 -27.85 39.25 -28.24
C THR A 217 -27.73 37.85 -28.81
N LEU A 218 -28.85 37.35 -29.33
CA LEU A 218 -28.94 36.15 -30.17
C LEU A 218 -29.43 36.61 -31.54
N ASP A 219 -28.62 36.45 -32.58
CA ASP A 219 -28.87 36.92 -33.95
C ASP A 219 -29.24 38.42 -34.00
N GLY A 220 -28.59 39.23 -33.16
CA GLY A 220 -28.86 40.67 -33.05
C GLY A 220 -30.11 41.05 -32.23
N VAL A 221 -30.87 40.06 -31.71
CA VAL A 221 -32.02 40.29 -30.84
C VAL A 221 -31.59 40.18 -29.37
N PRO A 222 -31.96 41.13 -28.49
CA PRO A 222 -31.63 41.06 -27.07
C PRO A 222 -32.06 39.73 -26.43
N ALA A 223 -31.12 39.09 -25.75
CA ALA A 223 -31.29 37.76 -25.18
C ALA A 223 -30.65 37.64 -23.79
N THR A 224 -31.33 36.93 -22.90
CA THR A 224 -30.77 36.49 -21.61
C THR A 224 -31.07 35.02 -21.42
N ALA A 225 -30.13 34.26 -20.86
CA ALA A 225 -30.33 32.85 -20.57
C ALA A 225 -29.69 32.46 -19.25
N LYS A 226 -30.34 31.56 -18.52
CA LYS A 226 -29.79 30.84 -17.38
C LYS A 226 -29.99 29.36 -17.64
N ALA A 227 -28.91 28.60 -17.69
CA ALA A 227 -28.96 27.16 -17.89
C ALA A 227 -28.20 26.43 -16.78
N SER A 228 -28.69 25.26 -16.43
CA SER A 228 -27.95 24.31 -15.60
C SER A 228 -28.05 22.93 -16.21
N GLY A 229 -26.93 22.22 -16.23
CA GLY A 229 -26.86 20.85 -16.72
C GLY A 229 -26.23 19.93 -15.68
N GLN A 230 -26.65 18.68 -15.67
CA GLN A 230 -25.97 17.62 -14.95
C GLN A 230 -25.87 16.39 -15.85
N SER A 231 -24.74 15.70 -15.78
CA SER A 231 -24.62 14.37 -16.37
C SER A 231 -23.58 13.51 -15.68
N GLN A 232 -23.75 12.19 -15.82
CA GLN A 232 -22.66 11.25 -15.60
C GLN A 232 -21.59 11.48 -16.67
N VAL A 233 -20.32 11.38 -16.27
CA VAL A 233 -19.20 11.48 -17.20
C VAL A 233 -18.96 10.09 -17.79
N GLU A 234 -19.77 9.76 -18.80
CA GLU A 234 -19.65 8.55 -19.59
C GLU A 234 -19.45 8.92 -21.06
N VAL A 235 -18.40 8.35 -21.66
CA VAL A 235 -18.13 8.48 -23.09
C VAL A 235 -19.16 7.63 -23.83
N THR A 236 -20.03 8.28 -24.60
CA THR A 236 -21.10 7.62 -25.37
C THR A 236 -20.93 7.94 -26.85
N ASP A 237 -21.39 7.05 -27.73
CA ASP A 237 -21.54 7.37 -29.16
C ASP A 237 -22.75 8.30 -29.32
N VAL A 238 -22.48 9.57 -29.61
CA VAL A 238 -23.49 10.62 -29.85
C VAL A 238 -23.92 10.67 -31.32
N GLY A 239 -23.51 9.69 -32.13
CA GLY A 239 -23.96 9.50 -33.51
C GLY A 239 -22.81 9.35 -34.50
N GLY A 240 -22.96 8.37 -35.40
CA GLY A 240 -22.02 8.17 -36.52
C GLY A 240 -20.62 7.72 -36.09
N GLY A 241 -20.45 7.19 -34.87
CA GLY A 241 -19.14 6.84 -34.30
C GLY A 241 -18.45 8.02 -33.59
N THR A 242 -19.13 9.16 -33.43
CA THR A 242 -18.61 10.33 -32.72
C THR A 242 -18.80 10.12 -31.23
N LEU A 243 -17.72 10.20 -30.46
CA LEU A 243 -17.79 10.08 -29.01
C LEU A 243 -18.16 11.42 -28.37
N GLY A 244 -18.97 11.40 -27.32
CA GLY A 244 -19.43 12.60 -26.64
C GLY A 244 -19.97 12.35 -25.23
N LEU A 245 -20.48 13.42 -24.61
CA LEU A 245 -21.26 13.39 -23.38
C LEU A 245 -22.72 13.68 -23.70
N ALA A 246 -23.61 12.77 -23.34
CA ALA A 246 -25.02 13.10 -23.19
C ALA A 246 -25.19 13.94 -21.91
N VAL A 247 -25.95 15.03 -21.94
CA VAL A 247 -26.20 15.91 -20.79
C VAL A 247 -27.68 16.21 -20.68
N THR A 248 -28.23 16.18 -19.47
CA THR A 248 -29.58 16.66 -19.23
C THR A 248 -29.52 18.12 -18.77
N THR A 249 -30.17 19.01 -19.50
CA THR A 249 -30.15 20.45 -19.25
C THR A 249 -31.52 20.99 -18.85
N THR A 250 -31.52 22.08 -18.10
CA THR A 250 -32.70 22.89 -17.79
C THR A 250 -32.32 24.33 -18.04
N TYR A 251 -33.13 25.05 -18.80
CA TYR A 251 -32.85 26.45 -19.13
C TYR A 251 -34.09 27.34 -18.99
N LYS A 252 -33.82 28.60 -18.66
CA LYS A 252 -34.78 29.70 -18.71
C LYS A 252 -34.14 30.83 -19.50
N ALA A 253 -34.85 31.35 -20.48
CA ALA A 253 -34.33 32.40 -21.33
C ALA A 253 -35.41 33.43 -21.70
N LYS A 254 -34.96 34.58 -22.15
CA LYS A 254 -35.80 35.61 -22.77
C LYS A 254 -35.17 36.00 -24.10
N LEU A 255 -35.96 36.04 -25.17
CA LEU A 255 -35.54 36.51 -26.50
C LEU A 255 -36.49 37.62 -26.94
N GLY A 256 -35.96 38.81 -27.21
CA GLY A 256 -36.79 39.97 -27.57
C GLY A 256 -37.83 40.32 -26.51
N GLY A 257 -37.55 40.03 -25.23
CA GLY A 257 -38.48 40.21 -24.12
C GLY A 257 -39.47 39.06 -23.89
N VAL A 258 -39.56 38.08 -24.80
CA VAL A 258 -40.46 36.92 -24.66
C VAL A 258 -39.78 35.83 -23.83
N PRO A 259 -40.35 35.42 -22.68
CA PRO A 259 -39.78 34.38 -21.85
C PRO A 259 -40.10 32.98 -22.39
N PHE A 260 -39.14 32.08 -22.29
CA PHE A 260 -39.32 30.65 -22.53
C PHE A 260 -38.47 29.83 -21.55
N SER A 261 -38.89 28.60 -21.27
CA SER A 261 -38.17 27.72 -20.37
C SER A 261 -38.45 26.27 -20.68
N GLU A 262 -37.44 25.43 -20.59
CA GLU A 262 -37.56 24.00 -20.71
C GLU A 262 -36.80 23.29 -19.59
N LYS A 263 -37.25 22.09 -19.26
CA LYS A 263 -36.69 21.25 -18.21
C LYS A 263 -36.36 19.88 -18.78
N ASN A 264 -35.26 19.31 -18.31
CA ASN A 264 -34.80 17.97 -18.66
C ASN A 264 -34.64 17.76 -20.17
N VAL A 265 -34.10 18.76 -20.86
CA VAL A 265 -33.83 18.69 -22.29
C VAL A 265 -32.52 17.91 -22.49
N PRO A 266 -32.54 16.79 -23.22
CA PRO A 266 -31.30 16.11 -23.59
C PRO A 266 -30.50 17.00 -24.54
N ALA A 267 -29.22 17.13 -24.27
CA ALA A 267 -28.24 17.77 -25.11
C ALA A 267 -27.04 16.83 -25.27
N GLU A 268 -26.36 16.90 -26.40
CA GLU A 268 -25.19 16.08 -26.68
C GLU A 268 -24.01 17.01 -26.93
N ALA A 269 -22.88 16.68 -26.32
CA ALA A 269 -21.63 17.38 -26.57
C ALA A 269 -20.63 16.41 -27.19
N SER A 270 -20.27 16.62 -28.46
CA SER A 270 -19.24 15.82 -29.12
C SER A 270 -17.85 16.19 -28.58
N PHE A 271 -16.98 15.20 -28.44
CA PHE A 271 -15.57 15.44 -28.16
C PHE A 271 -14.82 15.71 -29.46
N ASP A 272 -13.85 16.63 -29.43
CA ASP A 272 -12.74 16.51 -30.36
C ASP A 272 -12.05 15.15 -30.11
N PRO A 273 -11.66 14.37 -31.14
CA PRO A 273 -10.88 13.14 -30.96
C PRO A 273 -9.67 13.27 -30.02
N ALA A 274 -9.04 14.44 -29.97
CA ALA A 274 -7.94 14.75 -29.04
C ALA A 274 -8.39 14.89 -27.57
N ALA A 275 -9.66 15.25 -27.32
CA ALA A 275 -10.26 15.37 -25.99
C ALA A 275 -10.81 14.05 -25.44
N VAL A 276 -11.01 13.02 -26.28
CA VAL A 276 -11.44 11.68 -25.85
C VAL A 276 -10.44 11.06 -24.87
N GLY A 277 -9.14 11.31 -25.08
CA GLY A 277 -8.07 10.86 -24.18
C GLY A 277 -8.14 11.46 -22.79
N ASN A 278 -8.72 12.65 -22.61
CA ASN A 278 -8.81 13.31 -21.31
C ASN A 278 -9.88 12.67 -20.41
N VAL A 279 -10.90 12.06 -21.01
CA VAL A 279 -11.89 11.25 -20.27
C VAL A 279 -11.38 9.84 -19.99
N ALA A 280 -10.17 9.49 -20.46
CA ALA A 280 -9.52 8.25 -20.09
C ALA A 280 -9.29 8.24 -18.57
N LYS A 281 -9.49 7.07 -17.98
CA LYS A 281 -9.58 6.87 -16.52
C LYS A 281 -8.24 6.40 -15.95
N ASP A 282 -7.12 6.78 -16.57
CA ASP A 282 -5.81 6.10 -16.56
C ASP A 282 -4.79 6.74 -15.61
N TRP A 283 -5.21 7.10 -14.41
CA TRP A 283 -4.27 7.55 -13.39
C TRP A 283 -3.45 6.38 -12.83
N THR A 284 -2.21 6.66 -12.40
CA THR A 284 -1.32 5.67 -11.81
C THR A 284 -0.74 6.17 -10.50
N PHE A 285 -0.83 5.34 -9.45
CA PHE A 285 -0.21 5.62 -8.17
C PHE A 285 1.04 4.76 -7.96
N HIS A 286 2.19 5.41 -7.80
CA HIS A 286 3.46 4.76 -7.54
C HIS A 286 3.90 5.00 -6.09
N LEU A 287 4.08 3.92 -5.33
CA LEU A 287 4.45 3.92 -3.92
C LEU A 287 5.83 3.29 -3.75
N VAL A 288 6.72 3.97 -3.03
CA VAL A 288 8.01 3.41 -2.62
C VAL A 288 8.07 3.37 -1.09
N ILE A 289 8.37 2.19 -0.54
CA ILE A 289 8.62 1.98 0.88
C ILE A 289 10.09 1.59 1.03
N GLY A 290 10.84 2.33 1.84
CA GLY A 290 12.27 2.12 2.02
C GLY A 290 12.70 2.19 3.48
N GLU A 291 13.97 1.85 3.71
CA GLU A 291 14.65 1.97 5.00
C GLU A 291 15.62 3.13 4.98
N LYS A 292 15.63 3.91 6.06
CA LYS A 292 16.61 4.97 6.30
C LYS A 292 17.16 4.86 7.71
N THR A 293 18.37 5.38 7.89
CA THR A 293 19.03 5.47 9.18
C THR A 293 18.97 6.91 9.67
N ASP A 294 18.58 7.11 10.93
CA ASP A 294 18.61 8.45 11.53
C ASP A 294 20.06 8.83 11.93
N PRO A 295 20.34 10.10 12.30
CA PRO A 295 21.68 10.51 12.71
C PRO A 295 22.24 9.76 13.93
N LYS A 296 21.41 8.98 14.65
CA LYS A 296 21.80 8.16 15.81
C LYS A 296 22.02 6.69 15.43
N GLY A 297 22.01 6.36 14.14
CA GLY A 297 22.20 4.98 13.68
C GLY A 297 20.94 4.11 13.77
N LYS A 298 19.77 4.68 14.11
CA LYS A 298 18.53 3.91 14.23
C LYS A 298 17.82 3.82 12.89
N LEU A 299 17.57 2.59 12.46
CA LEU A 299 16.76 2.30 11.28
C LEU A 299 15.29 2.70 11.49
N TYR A 300 14.69 3.29 10.46
CA TYR A 300 13.27 3.61 10.38
C TYR A 300 12.78 3.47 8.95
N ILE A 301 11.48 3.18 8.80
CA ILE A 301 10.86 3.03 7.50
C ILE A 301 10.37 4.38 7.00
N THR A 302 10.54 4.64 5.71
CA THR A 302 9.91 5.75 5.02
C THR A 302 8.99 5.27 3.90
N ALA A 303 8.03 6.12 3.56
CA ALA A 303 7.18 5.96 2.39
C ALA A 303 7.14 7.27 1.61
N GLN A 304 7.29 7.17 0.31
CA GLN A 304 7.16 8.27 -0.65
C GLN A 304 6.25 7.79 -1.79
N ALA A 305 5.58 8.72 -2.46
CA ALA A 305 4.69 8.35 -3.54
C ALA A 305 4.57 9.43 -4.60
N ASN A 306 4.23 8.99 -5.81
CA ASN A 306 3.89 9.84 -6.94
C ASN A 306 2.51 9.42 -7.47
N LEU A 307 1.71 10.37 -7.90
CA LEU A 307 0.47 10.16 -8.62
C LEU A 307 0.61 10.79 -9.99
N VAL A 308 0.43 10.00 -11.05
CA VAL A 308 0.25 10.50 -12.42
C VAL A 308 -1.25 10.60 -12.66
N LEU A 309 -1.73 11.80 -12.97
CA LEU A 309 -3.13 12.10 -13.26
C LEU A 309 -3.47 11.77 -14.72
N PRO A 310 -4.75 11.69 -15.10
CA PRO A 310 -5.15 11.36 -16.48
C PRO A 310 -4.65 12.36 -17.54
N ASP A 311 -4.37 13.59 -17.15
CA ASP A 311 -3.79 14.63 -18.00
C ASP A 311 -2.26 14.52 -18.16
N GLY A 312 -1.64 13.50 -17.54
CA GLY A 312 -0.20 13.30 -17.49
C GLY A 312 0.50 14.11 -16.40
N ASP A 313 -0.21 14.96 -15.65
CA ASP A 313 0.41 15.72 -14.58
C ASP A 313 0.90 14.80 -13.46
N THR A 314 2.10 15.10 -12.96
CA THR A 314 2.72 14.31 -11.90
C THR A 314 2.70 15.06 -10.58
N ILE A 315 2.00 14.50 -9.59
CA ILE A 315 1.96 14.97 -8.21
C ILE A 315 2.93 14.13 -7.37
N VAL A 316 3.98 14.78 -6.86
CA VAL A 316 4.95 14.17 -5.93
C VAL A 316 4.53 14.47 -4.50
N PHE A 317 4.36 13.42 -3.68
CA PHE A 317 4.09 13.57 -2.26
C PHE A 317 5.39 13.58 -1.45
N PRO A 318 5.50 14.43 -0.41
CA PRO A 318 6.68 14.44 0.44
C PRO A 318 6.83 13.09 1.17
N GLU A 319 8.08 12.65 1.31
CA GLU A 319 8.43 11.45 2.08
C GLU A 319 7.95 11.56 3.54
N ARG A 320 7.47 10.45 4.09
CA ARG A 320 7.00 10.36 5.48
C ARG A 320 7.54 9.12 6.17
N LYS A 321 7.69 9.18 7.49
CA LYS A 321 7.98 7.99 8.30
C LYS A 321 6.76 7.04 8.27
N ALA A 322 7.03 5.76 8.06
CA ALA A 322 6.03 4.71 8.06
C ALA A 322 6.27 3.73 9.22
N LYS A 323 5.24 2.98 9.57
CA LYS A 323 5.31 1.89 10.55
C LYS A 323 4.66 0.65 9.95
N TYR A 324 5.33 -0.47 10.11
CA TYR A 324 4.81 -1.77 9.72
C TYR A 324 4.29 -2.54 10.95
N SER A 325 3.21 -3.29 10.75
CA SER A 325 2.69 -4.23 11.73
C SER A 325 2.49 -5.57 11.05
N VAL A 326 3.01 -6.65 11.64
CA VAL A 326 2.81 -8.01 11.10
C VAL A 326 1.32 -8.36 10.98
N LYS A 327 0.49 -7.90 11.94
CA LYS A 327 -0.96 -8.18 11.95
C LYS A 327 -1.76 -7.26 11.04
N LYS A 328 -1.34 -5.99 10.90
CA LYS A 328 -2.13 -4.94 10.24
C LYS A 328 -1.54 -4.43 8.94
N GLY A 329 -0.34 -4.84 8.56
CA GLY A 329 0.37 -4.30 7.41
C GLY A 329 0.74 -2.82 7.57
N TYR A 330 0.84 -2.11 6.44
CA TYR A 330 1.03 -0.67 6.39
C TYR A 330 -0.28 0.11 6.44
N SER A 331 -0.25 1.29 7.04
CA SER A 331 -1.29 2.32 6.88
C SER A 331 -0.61 3.64 6.54
N LEU A 332 -0.83 4.11 5.31
CA LEU A 332 -0.12 5.25 4.72
C LEU A 332 -1.13 6.34 4.34
N SER A 333 -0.77 7.60 4.51
CA SER A 333 -1.60 8.73 4.10
C SER A 333 -0.77 9.83 3.47
N PHE A 334 -1.05 10.08 2.20
CA PHE A 334 -0.50 11.13 1.38
C PHE A 334 -1.58 12.20 1.19
N LYS A 335 -1.27 13.44 1.56
CA LYS A 335 -2.19 14.58 1.53
C LYS A 335 -1.39 15.82 1.16
N GLY A 336 -1.81 16.51 0.11
CA GLY A 336 -1.06 17.62 -0.45
C GLY A 336 0.24 17.12 -1.09
N GLY A 337 0.43 17.44 -2.37
CA GLY A 337 1.67 17.16 -3.09
C GLY A 337 2.12 18.38 -3.88
N THR A 338 3.21 18.21 -4.61
CA THR A 338 3.70 19.21 -5.57
C THR A 338 3.47 18.67 -6.97
N ASN A 339 2.70 19.41 -7.78
CA ASN A 339 2.65 19.21 -9.22
C ASN A 339 3.98 19.67 -9.81
N VAL A 340 4.77 18.73 -10.31
CA VAL A 340 6.12 18.97 -10.84
C VAL A 340 6.15 19.14 -12.37
N THR A 341 5.03 18.89 -13.05
CA THR A 341 4.89 19.10 -14.50
C THR A 341 4.53 20.55 -14.83
N MET A 342 3.86 21.26 -13.90
CA MET A 342 3.62 22.69 -14.01
C MET A 342 4.90 23.53 -13.83
N MET A 343 5.01 24.65 -14.58
CA MET A 343 6.08 25.64 -14.42
C MET A 343 5.50 27.03 -14.09
N PRO A 344 5.79 27.59 -12.90
CA PRO A 344 6.54 26.98 -11.79
C PRO A 344 5.75 25.82 -11.14
N PRO A 345 6.44 24.88 -10.44
CA PRO A 345 5.78 23.82 -9.71
C PRO A 345 4.74 24.36 -8.72
N ALA A 346 3.56 23.74 -8.69
CA ALA A 346 2.42 24.21 -7.92
C ALA A 346 2.02 23.21 -6.84
N VAL A 347 1.58 23.69 -5.67
CA VAL A 347 1.13 22.80 -4.59
C VAL A 347 -0.30 22.34 -4.86
N ALA A 348 -0.48 21.03 -5.04
CA ALA A 348 -1.77 20.38 -5.22
C ALA A 348 -2.38 20.01 -3.86
N LYS A 349 -3.07 20.96 -3.21
CA LYS A 349 -3.57 20.84 -1.83
C LYS A 349 -4.75 19.89 -1.70
N LYS A 350 -5.51 19.69 -2.78
CA LYS A 350 -6.76 18.91 -2.76
C LYS A 350 -6.60 17.45 -3.12
N VAL A 351 -5.36 17.02 -3.39
CA VAL A 351 -5.01 15.64 -3.68
C VAL A 351 -4.75 14.86 -2.39
N LYS A 352 -5.38 13.70 -2.27
CA LYS A 352 -5.23 12.77 -1.15
C LYS A 352 -5.29 11.32 -1.62
N ILE A 353 -4.35 10.52 -1.13
CA ILE A 353 -4.38 9.05 -1.26
C ILE A 353 -4.11 8.45 0.13
N GLN A 354 -4.89 7.46 0.51
CA GLN A 354 -4.75 6.76 1.77
C GLN A 354 -4.83 5.26 1.55
N ILE A 355 -3.80 4.56 1.99
CA ILE A 355 -3.75 3.09 2.00
C ILE A 355 -3.97 2.62 3.43
N LYS A 356 -4.93 1.74 3.63
CA LYS A 356 -5.25 1.12 4.92
C LYS A 356 -4.97 -0.37 4.85
N LEU A 357 -4.31 -0.87 5.88
CA LEU A 357 -4.07 -2.29 6.10
C LEU A 357 -3.44 -3.02 4.90
N MET A 358 -2.46 -2.38 4.25
CA MET A 358 -1.74 -3.01 3.14
C MET A 358 -0.88 -4.15 3.65
N THR A 359 -1.34 -5.37 3.43
CA THR A 359 -0.61 -6.61 3.75
C THR A 359 0.22 -7.01 2.56
N LEU A 360 1.40 -7.56 2.84
CA LEU A 360 2.35 -8.00 1.81
C LEU A 360 2.80 -9.43 2.09
N MET A 361 3.04 -10.15 1.02
CA MET A 361 3.67 -11.47 1.06
C MET A 361 4.93 -11.45 0.20
N LEU A 362 5.96 -12.15 0.68
CA LEU A 362 7.18 -12.35 -0.09
C LEU A 362 6.93 -13.46 -1.10
N ASP A 363 6.98 -13.13 -2.38
CA ASP A 363 6.93 -14.07 -3.51
C ASP A 363 8.31 -14.08 -4.17
N GLY A 364 9.05 -15.16 -3.96
CA GLY A 364 10.48 -15.24 -4.30
C GLY A 364 11.29 -14.19 -3.53
N MET A 365 11.85 -13.20 -4.26
CA MET A 365 12.58 -12.07 -3.66
C MET A 365 11.79 -10.75 -3.70
N THR A 366 10.52 -10.78 -4.14
CA THR A 366 9.71 -9.59 -4.34
C THR A 366 8.53 -9.56 -3.38
N TRP A 367 8.32 -8.43 -2.71
CA TRP A 367 7.11 -8.21 -1.93
C TRP A 367 5.95 -7.90 -2.86
N ARG A 368 4.84 -8.61 -2.70
CA ARG A 368 3.59 -8.35 -3.43
C ARG A 368 2.50 -7.96 -2.43
N PRO A 369 1.69 -6.93 -2.73
CA PRO A 369 0.52 -6.64 -1.91
C PRO A 369 -0.50 -7.78 -2.04
N THR A 370 -1.05 -8.23 -0.92
CA THR A 370 -2.03 -9.32 -0.85
C THR A 370 -3.39 -8.87 -0.32
N GLY A 371 -3.49 -7.61 0.09
CA GLY A 371 -4.70 -7.05 0.66
C GLY A 371 -4.52 -5.60 1.08
N GLY A 372 -5.64 -4.99 1.45
CA GLY A 372 -5.71 -3.60 1.90
C GLY A 372 -6.80 -2.83 1.18
N THR A 373 -6.98 -1.57 1.56
CA THR A 373 -7.93 -0.66 0.92
C THR A 373 -7.19 0.60 0.52
N ILE A 374 -7.49 1.10 -0.68
CA ILE A 374 -7.03 2.41 -1.15
C ILE A 374 -8.23 3.36 -1.22
N ASP A 375 -8.12 4.50 -0.53
CA ASP A 375 -9.01 5.63 -0.66
C ASP A 375 -8.27 6.72 -1.45
N TYR A 376 -8.84 7.22 -2.53
CA TYR A 376 -8.24 8.27 -3.36
C TYR A 376 -9.21 9.43 -3.56
N GLN A 377 -8.66 10.65 -3.64
CA GLN A 377 -9.39 11.88 -3.88
C GLN A 377 -8.50 12.87 -4.62
N PHE A 378 -8.90 13.26 -5.82
CA PHE A 378 -8.27 14.29 -6.64
C PHE A 378 -9.23 14.74 -7.73
N LEU A 379 -8.98 15.90 -8.34
CA LEU A 379 -9.83 16.47 -9.40
C LEU A 379 -11.32 16.55 -8.98
N GLY A 380 -11.58 16.90 -7.71
CA GLY A 380 -12.93 17.03 -7.15
C GLY A 380 -13.67 15.71 -6.88
N GLN A 381 -13.08 14.59 -7.26
CA GLN A 381 -13.68 13.26 -7.23
C GLN A 381 -13.00 12.40 -6.17
N LYS A 382 -13.65 11.30 -5.79
CA LYS A 382 -13.16 10.37 -4.76
C LYS A 382 -13.62 8.94 -5.02
N GLY A 383 -12.82 7.98 -4.61
CA GLY A 383 -13.15 6.56 -4.65
C GLY A 383 -12.51 5.78 -3.52
N THR A 384 -13.03 4.57 -3.29
CA THR A 384 -12.52 3.61 -2.32
C THR A 384 -12.57 2.23 -2.97
N ALA A 385 -11.51 1.45 -2.83
CA ALA A 385 -11.40 0.16 -3.50
C ALA A 385 -10.44 -0.79 -2.78
N ASN A 386 -10.52 -2.10 -3.06
CA ASN A 386 -9.53 -3.04 -2.57
C ASN A 386 -8.21 -2.80 -3.30
N LEU A 387 -7.10 -2.82 -2.57
CA LEU A 387 -5.78 -2.58 -3.16
C LEU A 387 -5.43 -3.64 -4.22
N VAL A 388 -5.89 -4.89 -4.04
CA VAL A 388 -5.61 -5.97 -5.00
C VAL A 388 -6.35 -5.80 -6.32
N ASP A 389 -7.42 -5.00 -6.37
CA ASP A 389 -8.15 -4.74 -7.61
C ASP A 389 -7.28 -3.95 -8.61
N PHE A 390 -6.26 -3.23 -8.13
CA PHE A 390 -5.30 -2.46 -8.94
C PHE A 390 -4.09 -3.31 -9.41
N LEU A 391 -4.01 -4.57 -8.99
CA LEU A 391 -2.91 -5.46 -9.36
C LEU A 391 -3.24 -6.38 -10.53
N VAL A 392 -4.51 -6.39 -10.95
CA VAL A 392 -4.99 -7.16 -12.09
C VAL A 392 -4.96 -6.25 -13.32
N PRO A 393 -4.31 -6.65 -14.43
CA PRO A 393 -4.28 -5.87 -15.67
C PRO A 393 -5.67 -5.54 -16.23
#